data_AF-A0A3M1B2X1-F1
#
_entry.id   AF-A0A3M1B2X1-F1
#
_cell.length_a   1.000
_cell.length_b   1.000
_cell.length_c   1.000
_cell.angle_alpha   90.00
_cell.angle_beta   90.00
_cell.angle_gamma   90.00
#
_symmetry.space_group_name_H-M   'P 1'
#
loop_
_entity.id
_entity.type
_entity.pdbx_description
1 polymer ?
#
loop_
_entity_poly.entity_id
_entity_poly.type
_entity_poly.pdbx_seq_one_letter_code
_entity_poly.pdbx_strand_id
1 'polypeptide(L)'
;MTLPLFKQFPQLQGKLPHLPLGNFPTPLQYLQKWKHHHLWIKRDDISGNLHGGNKVRKLEFALASTTPANWLCSAGAQGSNWCVALALYAKQLGHKTELL
;
A
#
# COMPACT_ATOMS: atom_id res chain seq x y z
N MET A 1 3.01 15.46 7.99
CA MET A 1 3.91 15.70 6.82
C MET A 1 3.09 15.58 5.55
N THR A 2 3.22 16.50 4.60
CA THR A 2 2.53 16.42 3.29
C THR A 2 3.20 15.38 2.39
N LEU A 3 2.39 14.47 1.82
CA LEU A 3 2.87 13.45 0.88
C LEU A 3 3.58 14.08 -0.34
N PRO A 4 4.68 13.48 -0.85
CA PRO A 4 5.34 13.97 -2.05
C PRO A 4 4.40 14.13 -3.25
N LEU A 5 3.40 13.25 -3.38
CA LEU A 5 2.37 13.34 -4.43
C LEU A 5 1.62 14.68 -4.38
N PHE A 6 1.18 15.12 -3.20
CA PHE A 6 0.45 16.38 -3.05
C PHE A 6 1.36 17.61 -3.14
N LYS A 7 2.66 17.46 -2.83
CA LYS A 7 3.65 18.52 -3.11
C LYS A 7 3.83 18.74 -4.60
N GLN A 8 3.89 17.66 -5.39
CA GLN A 8 4.07 17.72 -6.83
C GLN A 8 2.77 18.10 -7.56
N PHE A 9 1.62 17.68 -7.04
CA PHE A 9 0.30 17.95 -7.60
C PHE A 9 -0.65 18.53 -6.52
N PRO A 10 -0.50 19.80 -6.16
CA PRO A 10 -1.30 20.43 -5.10
C PRO A 10 -2.81 20.37 -5.33
N GLN A 11 -3.25 20.37 -6.59
CA GLN A 11 -4.65 20.27 -6.98
C GLN A 11 -5.35 18.98 -6.55
N LEU A 12 -4.59 17.93 -6.20
CA LEU A 12 -5.13 16.66 -5.70
C LEU A 12 -5.38 16.68 -4.19
N GLN A 13 -4.74 17.61 -3.46
CA GLN A 13 -4.89 17.70 -2.02
C GLN A 13 -6.34 18.06 -1.66
N GLY A 14 -6.95 17.25 -0.79
CA GLY A 14 -8.36 17.39 -0.41
C GLY A 14 -9.37 16.83 -1.44
N LYS A 15 -8.93 16.50 -2.68
CA LYS A 15 -9.78 15.84 -3.70
C LYS A 15 -9.55 14.34 -3.79
N LEU A 16 -8.33 13.90 -3.49
CA LEU A 16 -7.97 12.48 -3.46
C LEU A 16 -7.91 12.02 -1.99
N PRO A 17 -8.87 11.22 -1.51
CA PRO A 17 -8.85 10.69 -0.15
C PRO A 17 -7.58 9.88 0.10
N HIS A 18 -6.98 10.05 1.28
CA HIS A 18 -5.78 9.34 1.69
C HIS A 18 -5.92 8.84 3.12
N LEU A 19 -5.63 7.57 3.33
CA LEU A 19 -5.64 6.88 4.61
C LEU A 19 -4.23 6.32 4.84
N PRO A 20 -3.48 6.79 5.85
CA PRO A 20 -2.14 6.28 6.12
C PRO A 20 -2.22 4.85 6.69
N LEU A 21 -1.86 3.87 5.88
CA LEU A 21 -1.80 2.44 6.24
C LEU A 21 -0.36 1.94 6.35
N GLY A 22 0.57 2.56 5.62
CA GLY A 22 1.95 2.14 5.54
C GLY A 22 2.91 2.99 6.37
N ASN A 23 4.05 2.39 6.69
CA ASN A 23 5.18 3.07 7.32
C ASN A 23 6.11 3.58 6.22
N PHE A 24 6.03 4.88 5.93
CA PHE A 24 6.83 5.53 4.89
C PHE A 24 7.65 6.70 5.46
N PRO A 25 8.83 7.02 4.87
CA PRO A 25 9.45 6.34 3.72
C PRO A 25 10.07 4.98 4.09
N THR A 26 10.02 4.03 3.16
CA THR A 26 10.73 2.75 3.25
C THR A 26 12.21 2.94 2.87
N PRO A 27 13.15 2.19 3.48
CA PRO A 27 14.57 2.41 3.27
C PRO A 27 15.03 1.99 1.87
N LEU A 28 16.05 2.68 1.36
CA LEU A 28 16.87 2.21 0.24
C LEU A 28 18.04 1.43 0.82
N GLN A 29 18.19 0.17 0.43
CA GLN A 29 19.23 -0.73 0.90
C GLN A 29 20.21 -1.04 -0.23
N TYR A 30 21.49 -0.77 0.02
CA TYR A 30 22.57 -1.15 -0.90
C TYR A 30 22.83 -2.65 -0.84
N LEU A 31 22.98 -3.30 -2.00
CA LEU A 31 23.25 -4.73 -2.12
C LEU A 31 24.74 -5.03 -2.20
N GLN A 32 25.40 -5.01 -1.05
CA GLN A 32 26.85 -5.20 -0.92
C GLN A 32 27.39 -6.52 -1.52
N LYS A 33 26.59 -7.59 -1.54
CA LYS A 33 27.04 -8.94 -1.95
C LYS A 33 27.10 -9.16 -3.47
N TRP A 34 26.62 -8.21 -4.26
CA TRP A 34 26.57 -8.32 -5.71
C TRP A 34 27.74 -7.54 -6.30
N LYS A 35 28.36 -8.04 -7.38
CA LYS A 35 29.52 -7.41 -8.06
C LYS A 35 29.16 -6.10 -8.79
N HIS A 36 28.09 -5.42 -8.40
CA HIS A 36 27.58 -4.22 -9.04
C HIS A 36 27.49 -3.08 -8.02
N HIS A 37 28.34 -2.07 -8.18
CA HIS A 37 28.53 -1.00 -7.19
C HIS A 37 27.32 -0.08 -6.99
N HIS A 38 26.34 -0.09 -7.90
CA HIS A 38 25.17 0.80 -7.84
C HIS A 38 23.84 0.03 -7.75
N LEU A 39 23.84 -1.18 -7.21
CA LEU A 39 22.60 -1.94 -7.04
C LEU A 39 21.96 -1.67 -5.68
N TRP A 40 20.76 -1.08 -5.71
CA TRP A 40 19.98 -0.73 -4.52
C TRP A 40 18.59 -1.35 -4.59
N ILE A 41 18.04 -1.76 -3.46
CA ILE A 41 16.64 -2.18 -3.31
C ILE A 41 15.89 -1.13 -2.49
N LYS A 42 14.74 -0.70 -2.98
CA LYS A 42 13.74 -0.03 -2.15
C LYS A 42 12.91 -1.07 -1.40
N ARG A 43 13.03 -1.08 -0.07
CA ARG A 43 12.42 -2.10 0.81
C ARG A 43 10.92 -1.85 1.03
N ASP A 44 10.15 -1.80 -0.05
CA ASP A 44 8.69 -1.69 0.03
C ASP A 44 8.06 -2.97 0.59
N ASP A 45 8.79 -4.08 0.66
CA ASP A 45 8.37 -5.32 1.32
C ASP A 45 8.10 -5.14 2.83
N ILE A 46 8.65 -4.11 3.48
CA ILE A 46 8.39 -3.77 4.89
C ILE A 46 7.52 -2.51 5.04
N SER A 47 6.76 -2.15 4.01
CA SER A 47 5.95 -0.92 3.99
C SER A 47 4.74 -0.91 4.92
N GLY A 48 4.36 -2.02 5.55
CA GLY A 48 3.12 -2.11 6.32
C GLY A 48 3.21 -3.09 7.49
N ASN A 49 2.37 -2.87 8.51
CA ASN A 49 2.36 -3.66 9.75
C ASN A 49 1.72 -5.04 9.58
N LEU A 50 0.63 -5.14 8.79
CA LEU A 50 -0.08 -6.41 8.57
C LEU A 50 0.43 -7.14 7.34
N HIS A 51 0.75 -6.39 6.29
CA HIS A 51 1.30 -6.90 5.04
C HIS A 51 2.09 -5.78 4.39
N GLY A 52 3.26 -6.09 3.83
CA GLY A 52 4.05 -5.11 3.10
C GLY A 52 3.84 -5.17 1.59
N GLY A 53 4.86 -4.75 0.85
CA GLY A 53 4.88 -4.71 -0.61
C GLY A 53 4.24 -3.46 -1.21
N ASN A 54 4.34 -3.34 -2.53
CA ASN A 54 3.87 -2.17 -3.26
C ASN A 54 2.35 -1.91 -3.15
N LYS A 55 1.57 -2.92 -2.76
CA LYS A 55 0.10 -2.84 -2.70
C LYS A 55 -0.39 -1.95 -1.56
N VAL A 56 0.35 -1.85 -0.45
CA VAL A 56 0.00 -0.96 0.67
C VAL A 56 -0.17 0.48 0.19
N ARG A 57 0.75 0.97 -0.67
CA ARG A 57 0.68 2.32 -1.24
C ARG A 57 -0.62 2.58 -2.01
N LYS A 58 -1.15 1.56 -2.70
CA LYS A 58 -2.40 1.67 -3.47
C LYS A 58 -3.61 1.60 -2.54
N LEU A 59 -3.55 0.75 -1.52
CA LEU A 59 -4.62 0.60 -0.54
C LEU A 59 -4.84 1.88 0.28
N GLU A 60 -3.80 2.68 0.54
CA GLU A 60 -3.95 3.99 1.20
C GLU A 60 -4.93 4.94 0.50
N PHE A 61 -5.12 4.77 -0.82
CA PHE A 61 -6.08 5.57 -1.59
C PHE A 61 -7.37 4.78 -1.84
N ALA A 62 -7.26 3.50 -2.20
CA ALA A 62 -8.43 2.67 -2.52
C ALA A 62 -9.36 2.46 -1.32
N LEU A 63 -8.80 2.29 -0.12
CA LEU A 63 -9.57 2.14 1.12
C LEU A 63 -9.93 3.49 1.75
N ALA A 64 -9.31 4.59 1.36
CA ALA A 64 -9.69 5.92 1.86
C ALA A 64 -11.03 6.39 1.31
N SER A 65 -11.46 5.85 0.17
CA SER A 65 -12.76 6.15 -0.44
C SER A 65 -13.89 5.21 0.00
N THR A 66 -13.63 4.24 0.88
CA THR A 66 -14.68 3.33 1.36
C THR A 66 -15.45 3.92 2.53
N THR A 67 -16.69 3.47 2.71
CA THR A 67 -17.51 3.77 3.87
C THR A 67 -17.44 2.63 4.89
N PRO A 68 -17.61 2.91 6.20
CA PRO A 68 -17.60 1.88 7.23
C PRO A 68 -18.54 0.70 6.89
N ALA A 69 -18.13 -0.51 7.27
CA ALA A 69 -18.89 -1.75 7.08
C ALA A 69 -19.21 -2.14 5.62
N ASN A 70 -18.52 -1.59 4.63
CA ASN A 70 -18.63 -2.05 3.23
C ASN A 70 -18.23 -3.53 3.07
N TRP A 71 -18.83 -4.15 2.06
CA TRP A 71 -18.39 -5.44 1.52
C TRP A 71 -17.54 -5.19 0.28
N LEU A 72 -16.26 -5.55 0.32
CA LEU A 72 -15.32 -5.32 -0.77
C LEU A 72 -15.11 -6.60 -1.57
N CYS A 73 -15.26 -6.52 -2.89
CA CYS A 73 -14.95 -7.62 -3.80
C CYS A 73 -13.67 -7.32 -4.57
N SER A 74 -12.79 -8.31 -4.71
CA SER A 74 -11.63 -8.23 -5.60
C SER A 74 -11.27 -9.60 -6.13
N ALA A 75 -10.70 -9.65 -7.33
CA ALA A 75 -10.25 -10.88 -7.95
C ALA A 75 -8.73 -10.98 -8.04
N GLY A 76 -8.19 -12.20 -8.12
CA GLY A 76 -6.80 -12.44 -8.46
C GLY A 76 -6.46 -13.93 -8.54
N ALA A 77 -5.34 -14.24 -9.20
CA ALA A 77 -4.84 -15.61 -9.26
C ALA A 77 -4.55 -16.18 -7.86
N GLN A 78 -4.50 -17.50 -7.75
CA GLN A 78 -4.12 -18.17 -6.50
C GLN A 78 -2.74 -17.68 -6.02
N GLY A 79 -2.65 -17.28 -4.75
CA GLY A 79 -1.45 -16.67 -4.18
C GLY A 79 -1.28 -15.16 -4.44
N SER A 80 -2.32 -14.46 -4.92
CA SER A 80 -2.26 -13.02 -5.16
C SER A 80 -2.00 -12.19 -3.90
N ASN A 81 -0.81 -11.58 -3.82
CA ASN A 81 -0.44 -10.62 -2.76
C ASN A 81 -1.40 -9.43 -2.66
N TRP A 82 -2.06 -9.06 -3.77
CA TRP A 82 -3.07 -8.00 -3.75
C TRP A 82 -4.30 -8.42 -2.95
N CYS A 83 -4.82 -9.62 -3.23
CA CYS A 83 -6.01 -10.14 -2.57
C CYS A 83 -5.76 -10.32 -1.07
N VAL A 84 -4.59 -10.85 -0.70
CA VAL A 84 -4.19 -11.00 0.71
C VAL A 84 -4.07 -9.64 1.40
N ALA A 85 -3.34 -8.68 0.82
CA ALA A 85 -3.19 -7.36 1.40
C ALA A 85 -4.55 -6.65 1.54
N LEU A 86 -5.40 -6.68 0.50
CA LEU A 86 -6.73 -6.09 0.55
C LEU A 86 -7.55 -6.70 1.69
N ALA A 87 -7.62 -8.03 1.80
CA ALA A 87 -8.40 -8.69 2.84
C ALA A 87 -7.91 -8.34 4.26
N LEU A 88 -6.60 -8.31 4.48
CA LEU A 88 -6.02 -7.96 5.78
C LEU A 88 -6.33 -6.52 6.19
N TYR A 89 -6.09 -5.56 5.30
CA TYR A 89 -6.32 -4.14 5.59
C TYR A 89 -7.80 -3.78 5.63
N ALA A 90 -8.62 -4.39 4.77
CA ALA A 90 -10.07 -4.23 4.82
C ALA A 90 -10.65 -4.73 6.15
N LYS A 91 -10.20 -5.90 6.63
CA LYS A 91 -10.58 -6.43 7.94
C LYS A 91 -10.14 -5.49 9.08
N GLN A 92 -8.95 -4.91 9.00
CA GLN A 92 -8.48 -3.92 9.98
C GLN A 92 -9.41 -2.70 10.07
N LEU A 93 -10.02 -2.30 8.95
CA LEU A 93 -10.98 -1.19 8.88
C LEU A 93 -12.44 -1.61 9.13
N GLY A 94 -12.68 -2.87 9.52
CA GLY A 94 -14.02 -3.39 9.82
C GLY A 94 -14.86 -3.71 8.58
N HIS A 95 -14.25 -3.85 7.41
CA HIS A 95 -14.94 -4.28 6.19
C HIS A 95 -15.02 -5.81 6.11
N LYS A 96 -16.05 -6.29 5.39
CA LYS A 96 -16.09 -7.67 4.90
C LYS A 96 -15.40 -7.72 3.54
N THR A 97 -14.82 -8.87 3.17
CA THR A 97 -14.21 -9.06 1.86
C THR A 97 -14.62 -10.37 1.22
N GLU A 98 -14.81 -10.34 -0.09
CA GLU A 98 -14.98 -11.51 -0.96
C GLU A 98 -13.86 -11.50 -2.00
N LEU A 99 -13.16 -12.64 -2.13
CA LEU A 99 -12.04 -12.80 -3.04
C LEU A 99 -12.39 -13.83 -4.11
N LEU A 100 -12.29 -13.43 -5.38
CA LEU A 100 -12.60 -14.24 -6.56
C LEU A 100 -11.32 -14.77 -7.23
#